data_AF-B9NSL2-F1
#
_entry.id   AF-B9NSL2-F1
#
_cell.length_a   1.000
_cell.length_b   1.000
_cell.length_c   1.000
_cell.angle_alpha   90.00
_cell.angle_beta   90.00
_cell.angle_gamma   90.00
#
_symmetry.space_group_name_H-M   'P 1'
#
loop_
_entity.id
_entity.type
_entity.pdbx_description
1 polymer ?
#
loop_
_entity_poly.entity_id
_entity_poly.type
_entity_poly.pdbx_seq_one_letter_code
_entity_poly.pdbx_strand_id
1 'polypeptide(L)'
;MAETLIEGETVNVVAKRYELIPSTVSDWRRMARQGKLVLPNLDGMDFVSVEIEAPVPVAQPLAATSSGMVDVIKGNVTVRLDAATPATRIAEIVQAMAP
;
A
#
# COMPACT_ATOMS: atom_id res chain seq x y z
N MET A 1 -11.99 11.71 -27.12
CA MET A 1 -10.55 11.74 -27.50
C MET A 1 -9.70 11.84 -26.23
N ALA A 2 -8.45 11.36 -26.23
CA ALA A 2 -7.54 11.57 -25.10
C ALA A 2 -7.05 13.03 -25.07
N GLU A 3 -7.29 13.77 -23.98
CA GLU A 3 -7.04 15.22 -23.87
C GLU A 3 -5.57 15.60 -24.13
N THR A 4 -4.62 14.75 -23.74
CA THR A 4 -3.17 14.93 -24.04
C THR A 4 -2.77 14.92 -25.52
N LEU A 5 -3.70 14.58 -26.43
CA LEU A 5 -3.51 14.63 -27.89
C LEU A 5 -4.11 15.89 -28.52
N ILE A 6 -4.74 16.77 -27.72
CA ILE A 6 -5.19 18.08 -28.17
C ILE A 6 -3.97 18.99 -28.31
N GLU A 7 -3.82 19.61 -29.48
CA GLU A 7 -2.69 20.49 -29.78
C GLU A 7 -2.67 21.69 -28.80
N GLY A 8 -1.62 21.77 -27.97
CA GLY A 8 -1.47 22.81 -26.94
C GLY A 8 -1.62 22.34 -25.49
N GLU A 9 -2.15 21.14 -25.23
CA GLU A 9 -2.16 20.57 -23.88
C GLU A 9 -0.88 19.77 -23.60
N THR A 10 -0.17 20.12 -22.52
CA THR A 10 0.99 19.35 -22.07
C THR A 10 0.57 18.27 -21.08
N VAL A 11 1.31 17.17 -21.06
CA VAL A 11 1.14 16.06 -20.10
C VAL A 11 1.07 16.55 -18.66
N ASN A 12 1.82 17.61 -18.32
CA ASN A 12 1.85 18.17 -16.98
C ASN A 12 0.56 18.92 -16.62
N VAL A 13 -0.04 19.63 -17.58
CA VAL A 13 -1.32 20.33 -17.40
C VAL A 13 -2.46 19.33 -17.19
N VAL A 14 -2.50 18.28 -18.01
CA VAL A 14 -3.52 17.22 -17.88
C VAL A 14 -3.33 16.45 -16.57
N ALA A 15 -2.10 16.09 -16.21
CA ALA A 15 -1.81 15.41 -14.96
C ALA A 15 -2.28 16.23 -13.75
N LYS A 16 -2.00 17.54 -13.73
CA LYS A 16 -2.43 18.43 -12.65
C LYS A 16 -3.95 18.56 -12.52
N ARG A 17 -4.70 18.56 -13.64
CA ARG A 17 -6.18 18.68 -13.64
C ARG A 17 -6.86 17.48 -12.98
N TYR A 18 -6.28 16.30 -13.12
CA TYR A 18 -6.81 15.05 -12.57
C TYR A 18 -6.02 14.54 -11.36
N GLU A 19 -5.15 15.37 -10.77
CA GLU A 19 -4.29 15.00 -9.63
C GLU A 19 -3.43 13.75 -9.88
N LEU A 20 -3.09 13.49 -11.15
CA LEU A 20 -2.28 12.37 -11.59
C LEU A 20 -0.80 12.73 -11.55
N ILE A 21 0.04 11.69 -11.43
CA ILE A 21 1.48 11.83 -11.60
C ILE A 21 1.78 11.94 -13.11
N PRO A 22 2.59 12.92 -13.57
CA PRO A 22 2.90 13.09 -14.99
C PRO A 22 3.52 11.86 -15.67
N SER A 23 4.29 11.04 -14.93
CA SER A 23 4.85 9.78 -15.43
C SER A 23 3.76 8.75 -15.74
N THR A 24 2.72 8.67 -14.92
CA THR A 24 1.57 7.77 -15.14
C THR A 24 0.86 8.07 -16.46
N VAL A 25 0.61 9.36 -16.74
CA VAL A 25 0.01 9.80 -18.01
C VAL A 25 0.90 9.45 -19.20
N SER A 26 2.22 9.58 -19.04
CA SER A 26 3.21 9.19 -20.06
C SER A 26 3.22 7.68 -20.32
N ASP A 27 3.15 6.88 -19.27
CA ASP A 27 3.09 5.42 -19.35
C ASP A 27 1.79 4.93 -19.98
N TRP A 28 0.64 5.53 -19.63
CA TRP A 28 -0.64 5.22 -20.27
C TRP A 28 -0.63 5.55 -21.76
N ARG A 29 -0.06 6.69 -22.15
CA ARG A 29 0.13 7.06 -23.56
C ARG A 29 1.02 6.05 -24.29
N ARG A 30 2.08 5.56 -23.64
CA ARG A 30 2.95 4.51 -24.19
C ARG A 30 2.20 3.18 -24.36
N MET A 31 1.45 2.76 -23.34
CA MET A 31 0.68 1.52 -23.37
C MET A 31 -0.43 1.54 -24.42
N ALA A 32 -1.11 2.67 -24.59
CA ALA A 32 -2.08 2.89 -25.64
C ALA A 32 -1.48 2.71 -27.05
N ARG A 33 -0.31 3.32 -27.31
CA ARG A 33 0.40 3.13 -28.60
C ARG A 33 0.83 1.68 -28.82
N GLN A 34 1.13 0.95 -27.76
CA GLN A 34 1.49 -0.47 -27.81
C GLN A 34 0.27 -1.39 -27.93
N GLY A 35 -0.96 -0.85 -27.97
CA GLY A 35 -2.20 -1.64 -27.97
C GLY A 35 -2.46 -2.40 -26.68
N LYS A 36 -1.69 -2.13 -25.62
CA LYS A 36 -1.84 -2.75 -24.29
C LYS A 36 -2.90 -2.07 -23.44
N LEU A 37 -3.22 -0.83 -23.78
CA LEU A 37 -4.34 -0.10 -23.24
C LEU A 37 -5.35 0.08 -24.36
N VAL A 38 -6.52 -0.54 -24.21
CA VAL A 38 -7.62 -0.36 -25.16
C VAL A 38 -8.10 1.08 -25.02
N LEU A 39 -7.88 1.89 -26.05
CA LEU A 39 -8.53 3.18 -26.20
C LEU A 39 -9.83 2.93 -26.98
N PRO A 40 -11.00 2.84 -26.33
CA PRO A 40 -12.25 2.80 -27.06
C PRO A 40 -12.39 4.06 -27.92
N ASN A 41 -13.05 3.94 -29.07
CA ASN A 41 -13.46 5.12 -29.81
C ASN A 41 -14.40 5.94 -28.91
N LEU A 42 -14.01 7.16 -28.57
CA LEU A 42 -14.65 7.96 -27.52
C LEU A 42 -15.91 8.70 -28.01
N ASP A 43 -16.26 8.58 -29.30
CA ASP A 43 -17.51 9.14 -29.81
C ASP A 43 -18.70 8.34 -29.27
N GLY A 44 -19.46 8.97 -28.36
CA GLY A 44 -20.70 8.43 -27.79
C GLY A 44 -20.53 7.44 -26.63
N MET A 45 -19.37 7.41 -25.97
CA MET A 45 -19.12 6.52 -24.83
C MET A 45 -19.05 7.31 -23.52
N ASP A 46 -20.01 7.08 -22.63
CA ASP A 46 -20.01 7.60 -21.25
C ASP A 46 -19.23 6.67 -20.32
N PHE A 47 -18.41 7.24 -19.45
CA PHE A 47 -17.79 6.50 -18.36
C PHE A 47 -18.84 6.22 -17.29
N VAL A 48 -19.15 4.94 -17.07
CA VAL A 48 -19.93 4.52 -15.91
C VAL A 48 -19.01 4.59 -14.69
N SER A 49 -19.49 5.20 -13.60
CA SER A 49 -18.79 5.15 -12.31
C SER A 49 -18.58 3.68 -11.93
N VAL A 50 -17.32 3.24 -11.91
CA VAL A 50 -16.96 1.98 -11.28
C VAL A 50 -17.15 2.18 -9.79
N GLU A 51 -18.19 1.58 -9.23
CA GLU A 51 -18.22 1.33 -7.80
C GLU A 51 -17.07 0.36 -7.51
N ILE A 52 -16.00 0.90 -6.94
CA ILE A 52 -14.97 0.07 -6.33
C ILE A 52 -15.70 -0.61 -5.18
N GLU A 53 -16.05 -1.88 -5.35
CA GLU A 53 -16.42 -2.73 -4.22
C GLU A 53 -15.34 -2.49 -3.17
N ALA A 54 -15.73 -1.90 -2.03
CA ALA A 54 -14.81 -1.57 -0.96
C ALA A 54 -13.90 -2.78 -0.81
N PRO A 55 -12.56 -2.60 -0.89
CA PRO A 55 -11.65 -3.73 -0.97
C PRO A 55 -12.09 -4.71 0.10
N VAL A 56 -12.53 -5.91 -0.33
CA VAL A 56 -12.89 -6.98 0.60
C VAL A 56 -11.78 -6.95 1.61
N PRO A 57 -12.06 -6.63 2.90
CA PRO A 57 -11.02 -6.33 3.85
C PRO A 57 -10.08 -7.52 3.76
N VAL A 58 -8.92 -7.30 3.14
CA VAL A 58 -7.86 -8.28 3.07
C VAL A 58 -7.69 -8.56 4.53
N ALA A 59 -8.11 -9.75 4.97
CA ALA A 59 -8.18 -10.08 6.38
C ALA A 59 -6.89 -9.55 6.95
N GLN A 60 -6.97 -8.46 7.75
CA GLN A 60 -5.80 -7.88 8.37
C GLN A 60 -5.11 -9.11 8.94
N PRO A 61 -3.85 -9.43 8.59
CA PRO A 61 -3.23 -10.66 9.05
C PRO A 61 -3.49 -10.68 10.54
N LEU A 62 -4.40 -11.58 10.95
CA LEU A 62 -5.11 -11.54 12.23
C LEU A 62 -4.02 -11.27 13.22
N ALA A 63 -3.97 -10.05 13.78
CA ALA A 63 -2.77 -9.52 14.44
C ALA A 63 -2.18 -10.66 15.23
N ALA A 64 -1.09 -11.25 14.70
CA ALA A 64 -0.74 -12.67 14.90
C ALA A 64 -1.08 -12.96 16.34
N THR A 65 -2.17 -13.70 16.62
CA THR A 65 -2.73 -13.78 17.98
C THR A 65 -1.54 -14.10 18.82
N SER A 66 -1.04 -13.12 19.58
CA SER A 66 0.33 -13.22 20.06
C SER A 66 0.29 -14.46 20.90
N SER A 67 0.90 -15.55 20.42
CA SER A 67 0.96 -16.82 21.14
C SER A 67 1.43 -16.38 22.50
N GLY A 68 0.57 -16.48 23.53
CA GLY A 68 0.51 -15.60 24.70
C GLY A 68 1.81 -15.50 25.47
N MET A 69 2.84 -14.98 24.83
CA MET A 69 4.23 -15.18 25.13
C MET A 69 5.03 -14.02 24.54
N VAL A 70 6.00 -13.57 25.31
CA VAL A 70 6.89 -12.46 25.02
C VAL A 70 8.32 -12.99 25.12
N ASP A 71 9.12 -12.74 24.08
CA ASP A 71 10.53 -13.12 24.05
C ASP A 71 11.41 -11.93 24.47
N VAL A 72 12.24 -12.12 25.50
CA VAL A 72 13.29 -11.19 25.93
C VAL A 72 14.63 -11.68 25.41
N ILE A 73 15.28 -10.91 24.54
CA ILE A 73 16.51 -11.30 23.84
C ILE A 73 17.67 -10.38 24.26
N LYS A 74 18.77 -10.97 24.77
CA LYS A 74 20.04 -10.28 25.02
C LYS A 74 21.21 -11.09 24.47
N GLY A 75 21.82 -10.61 23.39
CA GLY A 75 22.92 -11.32 22.73
C GLY A 75 22.47 -12.70 22.23
N ASN A 76 23.05 -13.76 22.80
CA ASN A 76 22.70 -15.15 22.50
C ASN A 76 21.69 -15.77 23.49
N VAL A 77 21.20 -15.01 24.46
CA VAL A 77 20.22 -15.48 25.45
C VAL A 77 18.83 -15.03 25.05
N THR A 78 17.91 -15.99 24.92
CA THR A 78 16.48 -15.76 24.67
C THR A 78 15.69 -16.35 25.82
N VAL A 79 14.86 -15.53 26.47
CA VAL A 79 13.94 -15.95 27.53
C VAL A 79 12.51 -15.75 27.04
N ARG A 80 11.75 -16.85 26.96
CA ARG A 80 10.33 -16.84 26.58
C ARG A 80 9.47 -16.78 27.83
N LEU A 81 8.65 -15.76 27.94
CA LEU A 81 7.75 -15.49 29.07
C LEU A 81 6.31 -15.54 28.59
N ASP A 82 5.34 -15.71 29.48
CA ASP A 82 3.92 -15.56 29.14
C ASP A 82 3.57 -14.07 28.97
N ALA A 83 2.63 -13.72 28.08
CA ALA A 83 2.21 -12.34 27.81
C ALA A 83 1.47 -11.70 29.00
N ALA A 84 0.95 -12.50 29.93
CA ALA A 84 0.40 -12.03 31.20
C ALA A 84 1.48 -11.72 32.24
N THR A 85 2.77 -11.93 31.94
CA THR A 85 3.86 -11.63 32.87
C THR A 85 3.89 -10.13 33.18
N PRO A 86 3.82 -9.71 34.46
CA PRO A 86 3.85 -8.30 34.82
C PRO A 86 5.14 -7.61 34.36
N ALA A 87 5.03 -6.35 33.91
CA ALA A 87 6.17 -5.56 33.44
C ALA A 87 7.30 -5.46 34.48
N THR A 88 6.95 -5.40 35.77
CA THR A 88 7.92 -5.40 36.88
C THR A 88 8.82 -6.63 36.84
N ARG A 89 8.24 -7.82 36.60
CA ARG A 89 8.99 -9.08 36.56
C ARG A 89 9.88 -9.15 35.31
N ILE A 90 9.40 -8.61 34.18
CA ILE A 90 10.21 -8.49 32.96
C ILE A 90 11.42 -7.58 33.22
N ALA A 91 11.24 -6.44 33.90
CA ALA A 91 12.33 -5.52 34.23
C ALA A 91 13.36 -6.17 35.16
N GLU A 92 12.93 -6.94 36.16
CA GLU A 92 13.83 -7.71 37.02
C GLU A 92 14.67 -8.73 36.24
N ILE A 93 14.04 -9.43 35.28
CA ILE A 93 14.74 -10.41 34.43
C ILE A 93 15.76 -9.69 33.55
N VAL A 94 15.40 -8.57 32.92
CA VAL A 94 16.32 -7.75 32.12
C VAL A 94 17.48 -7.25 32.98
N GLN A 95 17.22 -6.83 34.22
CA GLN A 95 18.25 -6.40 35.17
C GLN A 95 19.17 -7.55 35.59
N ALA A 96 18.64 -8.75 35.82
CA ALA A 96 19.45 -9.93 36.14
C ALA A 96 20.29 -10.41 34.95
N MET A 97 19.86 -10.10 33.72
CA MET A 97 20.62 -10.34 32.51
C MET A 97 21.70 -9.29 32.27
N ALA A 98 21.69 -8.14 32.97
CA ALA A 98 22.76 -7.13 32.95
C ALA A 98 24.11 -7.75 33.37
N PRO A 99 25.25 -7.29 32.83
CA PRO A 99 26.56 -7.83 33.20
C PRO A 99 26.85 -7.71 34.70
#